data_AF-A0A2E0FGJ8-F1
#
_entry.id   AF-A0A2E0FGJ8-F1
#
_cell.length_a   1.000
_cell.length_b   1.000
_cell.length_c   1.000
_cell.angle_alpha   90.00
_cell.angle_beta   90.00
_cell.angle_gamma   90.00
#
_symmetry.space_group_name_H-M   'P 1'
#
loop_
_entity.id
_entity.type
_entity.pdbx_description
1 polymer ?
#
loop_
_entity_poly.entity_id
_entity_poly.type
_entity_poly.pdbx_seq_one_letter_code
_entity_poly.pdbx_strand_id
1 'polypeptide(L)'
;MASLISDSEKTSLNEVMDDQHDTFARAVTVIKDPIKTVPTPSSSFNSIYGNAGATTPIVYTAQESTVQARIQYGSSFGEDYFSSSQSPNQLKIDIPEGLVRMKIKASDYDTVSDAKRIRFDNQDFSIYSDFRGHGLFDTKFYTIMLKKIT
;
A
#
# COMPACT_ATOMS: atom_id res chain seq x y z
N MET A 1 5.60 26.52 -26.62
CA MET A 1 4.16 26.84 -26.55
C MET A 1 3.79 27.01 -25.10
N ALA A 2 3.13 28.10 -24.73
CA ALA A 2 2.67 28.29 -23.36
C ALA A 2 1.56 27.27 -23.05
N SER A 3 1.59 26.69 -21.86
CA SER A 3 0.53 25.77 -21.42
C SER A 3 -0.78 26.56 -21.26
N LEU A 4 -1.92 25.93 -21.57
CA LEU A 4 -3.26 26.51 -21.39
C LEU A 4 -3.58 26.78 -19.91
N ILE A 5 -2.91 26.08 -19.00
CA ILE A 5 -3.08 26.19 -17.55
C ILE A 5 -1.72 26.58 -16.97
N SER A 6 -1.70 27.64 -16.17
CA SER A 6 -0.50 28.10 -15.47
C SER A 6 -0.05 27.10 -14.39
N ASP A 7 1.21 27.17 -13.99
CA ASP A 7 1.72 26.26 -12.95
C ASP A 7 1.08 26.52 -11.58
N SER A 8 0.67 27.76 -11.30
CA SER A 8 -0.13 28.09 -10.12
C SER A 8 -1.49 27.39 -10.14
N GLU A 9 -2.19 27.38 -11.27
CA GLU A 9 -3.50 26.72 -11.38
C GLU A 9 -3.37 25.19 -11.28
N LYS A 10 -2.30 24.61 -11.85
CA LYS A 10 -2.01 23.18 -11.68
C LYS A 10 -1.77 22.82 -10.21
N THR A 11 -1.08 23.69 -9.49
CA THR A 11 -0.81 23.53 -8.06
C THR A 11 -2.12 23.56 -7.27
N SER A 12 -2.98 24.55 -7.48
CA SER A 12 -4.29 24.63 -6.81
C SER A 12 -5.21 23.44 -7.11
N LEU A 13 -5.21 22.94 -8.35
CA LEU A 13 -5.98 21.74 -8.70
C LEU A 13 -5.46 20.47 -8.01
N ASN A 14 -4.15 20.36 -7.84
CA ASN A 14 -3.54 19.27 -7.08
C ASN A 14 -3.89 19.36 -5.59
N GLU A 15 -3.92 20.57 -5.01
CA GLU A 15 -4.30 20.79 -3.61
C GLU A 15 -5.74 20.32 -3.33
N VAL A 16 -6.68 20.58 -4.25
CA VAL A 16 -8.06 20.08 -4.11
C VAL A 16 -8.11 18.54 -4.07
N MET A 17 -7.24 17.85 -4.80
CA MET A 17 -7.15 16.38 -4.74
C MET A 17 -6.55 15.90 -3.41
N ASP A 18 -5.61 16.66 -2.85
CA ASP A 18 -5.03 16.38 -1.53
C ASP A 18 -6.08 16.60 -0.42
N ASP A 19 -6.87 17.67 -0.49
CA ASP A 19 -8.00 17.93 0.43
C ASP A 19 -9.05 16.80 0.38
N GLN A 20 -9.38 16.33 -0.83
CA GLN A 20 -10.26 15.19 -1.01
C GLN A 20 -9.64 13.92 -0.38
N HIS A 21 -8.34 13.72 -0.54
CA HIS A 21 -7.67 12.58 0.10
C HIS A 21 -7.78 12.70 1.62
N ASP A 22 -7.40 13.83 2.19
CA ASP A 22 -7.33 14.06 3.63
C ASP A 22 -8.70 13.97 4.31
N THR A 23 -9.77 14.36 3.61
CA THR A 23 -11.15 14.25 4.11
C THR A 23 -11.64 12.80 4.24
N PHE A 24 -11.27 11.93 3.30
CA PHE A 24 -11.78 10.54 3.24
C PHE A 24 -10.75 9.48 3.65
N ALA A 25 -9.51 9.88 3.90
CA ALA A 25 -8.46 8.98 4.32
C ALA A 25 -8.66 8.56 5.78
N ARG A 26 -8.26 7.31 6.06
CA ARG A 26 -8.23 6.74 7.39
C ARG A 26 -6.85 6.14 7.66
N ALA A 27 -6.51 6.04 8.93
CA ALA A 27 -5.25 5.45 9.36
C ALA A 27 -5.27 3.94 9.13
N VAL A 28 -4.24 3.44 8.44
CA VAL A 28 -4.04 2.03 8.15
C VAL A 28 -2.66 1.63 8.67
N THR A 29 -2.57 0.47 9.31
CA THR A 29 -1.31 -0.04 9.85
C THR A 29 -0.63 -0.93 8.82
N VAL A 30 0.59 -0.56 8.44
CA VAL A 30 1.46 -1.29 7.52
C VAL A 30 2.48 -2.06 8.34
N ILE A 31 2.49 -3.38 8.18
CA ILE A 31 3.36 -4.30 8.91
C ILE A 31 4.39 -4.83 7.92
N LYS A 32 5.68 -4.53 8.17
CA LYS A 32 6.82 -5.05 7.41
C LYS A 32 7.40 -6.30 8.07
N ASP A 33 8.28 -6.99 7.35
CA ASP A 33 9.04 -8.09 7.95
C ASP A 33 9.89 -7.58 9.12
N PRO A 34 9.96 -8.32 10.24
CA PRO A 34 10.69 -7.87 11.42
C PRO A 34 12.19 -7.76 11.14
N ILE A 35 12.85 -6.74 11.71
CA ILE A 35 14.31 -6.66 11.65
C ILE A 35 14.89 -7.76 12.52
N LYS A 36 15.72 -8.61 11.91
CA LYS A 36 16.57 -9.56 12.61
C LYS A 36 17.81 -8.83 13.10
N THR A 37 17.94 -8.68 14.41
CA THR A 37 19.16 -8.19 15.03
C THR A 37 19.86 -9.35 15.74
N VAL A 38 21.16 -9.46 15.52
CA VAL A 38 22.03 -10.33 16.31
C VAL A 38 22.77 -9.42 17.28
N PRO A 39 22.27 -9.24 18.51
CA PRO A 39 23.03 -8.54 19.54
C PRO A 39 24.35 -9.29 19.74
N THR A 40 25.47 -8.61 19.49
CA THR A 40 26.81 -9.08 19.84
C THR A 40 27.30 -8.33 21.07
N PRO A 41 26.94 -8.75 22.30
CA PRO A 41 27.47 -8.13 23.51
C PRO A 41 28.70 -8.91 23.96
N SER A 42 29.84 -8.79 23.28
CA SER A 42 31.10 -9.11 23.97
C SER A 42 32.32 -8.49 23.31
N SER A 43 33.29 -8.12 24.15
CA SER A 43 34.66 -7.79 23.76
C SER A 43 35.42 -8.97 23.12
N SER A 44 34.78 -10.14 23.02
CA SER A 44 35.29 -11.39 22.44
C SER A 44 34.75 -11.68 21.03
N PHE A 45 34.05 -10.74 20.38
CA PHE A 45 33.64 -10.89 18.98
C PHE A 45 34.86 -11.03 18.05
N ASN A 46 35.02 -12.20 17.42
CA ASN A 46 36.11 -12.46 16.50
C ASN A 46 35.68 -12.13 15.05
N SER A 47 36.14 -10.99 14.55
CA SER A 47 35.87 -10.51 13.17
C SER A 47 36.42 -11.41 12.07
N ILE A 48 37.39 -12.29 12.34
CA ILE A 48 38.02 -13.16 11.34
C ILE A 48 37.17 -14.42 11.10
N TYR A 49 36.50 -14.92 12.14
CA TYR A 49 35.68 -16.14 12.07
C TYR A 49 34.17 -15.88 12.15
N GLY A 50 33.74 -14.62 12.28
CA GLY A 50 32.33 -14.22 12.22
C GLY A 50 31.43 -14.80 13.32
N ASN A 51 32.00 -15.27 14.43
CA ASN A 51 31.25 -15.97 15.47
C ASN A 51 31.58 -15.44 16.87
N ALA A 52 30.54 -15.23 17.68
CA ALA A 52 30.61 -14.94 19.12
C ALA A 52 30.06 -16.14 19.91
N GLY A 53 30.74 -17.28 19.84
CA GLY A 53 30.32 -18.50 20.55
C GLY A 53 28.98 -19.09 20.07
N ALA A 54 28.66 -20.30 20.52
CA ALA A 54 27.62 -21.16 19.93
C ALA A 54 26.15 -20.74 20.19
N THR A 55 25.87 -19.64 20.90
CA THR A 55 24.49 -19.26 21.28
C THR A 55 24.29 -17.75 21.32
N THR A 56 24.43 -17.05 20.18
CA THR A 56 23.94 -15.66 20.08
C THR A 56 22.42 -15.66 19.89
N PRO A 57 21.64 -15.05 20.80
CA PRO A 57 20.19 -14.97 20.64
C PRO A 57 19.85 -14.04 19.47
N ILE A 58 19.03 -14.51 18.53
CA ILE A 58 18.48 -13.68 17.44
C ILE A 58 17.25 -12.96 17.98
N VAL A 59 17.23 -11.63 17.91
CA VAL A 59 16.11 -10.80 18.34
C VAL A 59 15.35 -10.30 17.12
N TYR A 60 14.04 -10.49 17.11
CA TYR A 60 13.14 -10.02 16.07
C TYR A 60 12.39 -8.80 16.57
N THR A 61 12.59 -7.65 15.93
CA THR A 61 11.86 -6.42 16.25
C THR A 61 10.79 -6.17 15.20
N ALA A 62 9.53 -6.12 15.62
CA ALA A 62 8.41 -5.83 14.73
C ALA A 62 8.54 -4.42 14.13
N GLN A 63 8.22 -4.31 12.83
CA GLN A 63 8.18 -3.04 12.12
C GLN A 63 6.75 -2.73 11.72
N GLU A 64 6.15 -1.76 12.39
CA GLU A 64 4.82 -1.25 12.09
C GLU A 64 4.91 0.24 11.80
N SER A 65 4.13 0.69 10.81
CA SER A 65 4.03 2.09 10.42
C SER A 65 2.57 2.42 10.10
N THR A 66 2.19 3.68 10.23
CA THR A 66 0.82 4.12 9.95
C THR A 66 0.81 5.00 8.72
N VAL A 67 -0.09 4.70 7.78
CA VAL A 67 -0.27 5.43 6.52
C VAL A 67 -1.73 5.86 6.40
N GLN A 68 -1.96 7.04 5.84
CA GLN A 68 -3.31 7.53 5.54
C GLN A 68 -3.76 7.00 4.18
N ALA A 69 -4.89 6.30 4.15
CA ALA A 69 -5.38 5.68 2.94
C ALA A 69 -6.90 5.78 2.81
N ARG A 70 -7.37 5.94 1.57
CA ARG A 70 -8.80 5.82 1.24
C ARG A 70 -9.11 4.37 0.94
N ILE A 71 -10.10 3.82 1.64
CA ILE A 71 -10.51 2.42 1.52
C ILE A 71 -11.89 2.36 0.89
N GLN A 72 -11.99 1.61 -0.20
CA GLN A 72 -13.24 1.25 -0.85
C GLN A 72 -13.35 -0.27 -0.86
N TYR A 73 -14.30 -0.80 -0.10
CA TYR A 73 -14.63 -2.23 -0.17
C TYR A 73 -15.29 -2.52 -1.52
N GLY A 74 -14.87 -3.61 -2.17
CA GLY A 74 -15.62 -4.12 -3.30
C GLY A 74 -17.03 -4.51 -2.88
N SER A 75 -17.98 -4.39 -3.81
CA SER A 75 -19.33 -4.90 -3.69
C SER A 75 -19.26 -6.38 -3.33
N SER A 76 -19.87 -6.78 -2.23
CA SER A 76 -19.97 -8.18 -1.84
C SER A 76 -21.30 -8.76 -2.32
N PHE A 77 -21.26 -9.84 -3.12
CA PHE A 77 -22.31 -10.86 -3.35
C PHE A 77 -23.41 -10.65 -4.41
N GLY A 78 -23.01 -10.23 -5.62
CA GLY A 78 -23.86 -10.30 -6.81
C GLY A 78 -23.92 -8.98 -7.55
N GLU A 79 -23.70 -9.02 -8.86
CA GLU A 79 -23.92 -7.90 -9.77
C GLU A 79 -22.88 -6.77 -9.75
N ASP A 80 -21.65 -7.07 -10.20
CA ASP A 80 -20.92 -6.10 -11.02
C ASP A 80 -20.53 -6.79 -12.34
N TYR A 81 -21.56 -7.21 -13.07
CA TYR A 81 -21.42 -7.57 -14.48
C TYR A 81 -21.08 -6.29 -15.24
N PHE A 82 -19.83 -6.18 -15.72
CA PHE A 82 -19.51 -5.27 -16.83
C PHE A 82 -20.14 -5.81 -18.12
N SER A 83 -21.48 -5.85 -18.19
CA SER A 83 -22.20 -5.95 -19.46
C SER A 83 -22.95 -4.66 -19.67
N SER A 84 -22.37 -3.76 -20.46
CA SER A 84 -23.24 -2.92 -21.28
C SER A 84 -24.05 -3.87 -22.15
N SER A 85 -25.37 -3.71 -22.15
CA SER A 85 -26.32 -4.52 -22.92
C SER A 85 -26.20 -4.36 -24.46
N GLN A 86 -25.06 -3.85 -24.94
CA GLN A 86 -24.88 -3.31 -26.29
C GLN A 86 -23.59 -3.77 -27.00
N SER A 87 -22.80 -4.69 -26.44
CA SER A 87 -21.61 -5.21 -27.15
C SER A 87 -21.36 -6.71 -26.91
N PRO A 88 -21.22 -7.53 -27.97
CA PRO A 88 -20.97 -8.97 -27.86
C PRO A 88 -19.53 -9.33 -27.45
N ASN A 89 -18.62 -8.34 -27.32
CA ASN A 89 -17.26 -8.56 -26.86
C ASN A 89 -17.22 -8.50 -25.32
N GLN A 90 -17.84 -9.50 -24.70
CA GLN A 90 -17.88 -9.67 -23.26
C GLN A 90 -16.52 -10.17 -22.76
N LEU A 91 -15.57 -9.25 -22.55
CA LEU A 91 -14.44 -9.49 -21.66
C LEU A 91 -15.01 -9.69 -20.26
N LYS A 92 -15.24 -10.96 -19.89
CA LYS A 92 -15.61 -11.37 -18.53
C LYS A 92 -14.38 -11.17 -17.63
N ILE A 93 -14.13 -9.92 -17.25
CA ILE A 93 -13.11 -9.60 -16.25
C ILE A 93 -13.75 -9.91 -14.91
N ASP A 94 -13.50 -11.12 -14.43
CA ASP A 94 -13.89 -11.55 -13.09
C ASP A 94 -12.98 -10.83 -12.08
N ILE A 95 -13.55 -9.91 -11.32
CA ILE A 95 -12.87 -9.32 -10.16
C ILE A 95 -13.14 -10.28 -9.01
N PRO A 96 -12.13 -10.98 -8.47
CA PRO A 96 -12.38 -11.96 -7.43
C PRO A 96 -13.10 -11.30 -6.26
N GLU A 97 -14.16 -11.96 -5.80
CA GLU A 97 -15.04 -11.42 -4.75
C GLU A 97 -14.25 -11.07 -3.48
N GLY A 98 -14.60 -9.95 -2.86
CA GLY A 98 -14.02 -9.52 -1.58
C GLY A 98 -12.67 -8.80 -1.67
N LEU A 99 -12.25 -8.34 -2.85
CA LEU A 99 -11.12 -7.42 -2.96
C LEU A 99 -11.47 -6.04 -2.40
N VAL A 100 -10.50 -5.44 -1.70
CA VAL A 100 -10.61 -4.09 -1.15
C VAL A 100 -9.66 -3.17 -1.91
N ARG A 101 -10.19 -2.08 -2.46
CA ARG A 101 -9.36 -1.06 -3.13
C ARG A 101 -8.83 -0.09 -2.08
N MET A 102 -7.51 0.06 -2.05
CA MET A 102 -6.83 1.05 -1.22
C MET A 102 -6.14 2.10 -2.10
N LYS A 103 -6.31 3.38 -1.75
CA LYS A 103 -5.59 4.50 -2.38
C LYS A 103 -4.71 5.21 -1.36
N ILE A 104 -3.42 5.34 -1.66
CA ILE A 104 -2.41 5.99 -0.82
C ILE A 104 -1.80 7.20 -1.53
N LYS A 105 -1.16 8.11 -0.79
CA LYS A 105 -0.32 9.17 -1.37
C LYS A 105 0.94 8.56 -1.99
N ALA A 106 1.48 9.22 -3.00
CA ALA A 106 2.72 8.79 -3.65
C ALA A 106 3.92 8.79 -2.69
N SER A 107 3.93 9.69 -1.70
CA SER A 107 4.95 9.75 -0.64
C SER A 107 5.03 8.49 0.21
N ASP A 108 3.95 7.72 0.31
CA ASP A 108 3.87 6.53 1.17
C ASP A 108 4.17 5.24 0.41
N TYR A 109 4.54 5.33 -0.88
CA TYR A 109 4.78 4.20 -1.75
C TYR A 109 5.85 3.25 -1.20
N ASP A 110 7.00 3.76 -0.77
CA ASP A 110 8.10 2.94 -0.24
C ASP A 110 7.73 2.25 1.08
N THR A 111 6.85 2.87 1.86
CA THR A 111 6.34 2.27 3.09
C THR A 111 5.40 1.10 2.79
N VAL A 112 4.52 1.26 1.80
CA VAL A 112 3.48 0.27 1.48
C VAL A 112 3.96 -0.84 0.53
N SER A 113 4.92 -0.56 -0.35
CA SER A 113 5.45 -1.55 -1.30
C SER A 113 6.16 -2.72 -0.62
N ASP A 114 6.86 -2.47 0.49
CA ASP A 114 7.49 -3.51 1.32
C ASP A 114 6.53 -4.13 2.36
N ALA A 115 5.24 -3.80 2.32
CA ALA A 115 4.30 -4.27 3.32
C ALA A 115 4.09 -5.78 3.22
N LYS A 116 4.30 -6.49 4.33
CA LYS A 116 3.92 -7.90 4.44
C LYS A 116 2.43 -8.07 4.66
N ARG A 117 1.86 -7.20 5.51
CA ARG A 117 0.45 -7.16 5.84
C ARG A 117 -0.01 -5.73 6.03
N ILE A 118 -1.27 -5.48 5.73
CA ILE A 118 -1.93 -4.20 5.89
C ILE A 118 -3.15 -4.44 6.78
N ARG A 119 -3.21 -3.76 7.92
CA ARG A 119 -4.24 -3.94 8.94
C ARG A 119 -5.10 -2.68 9.08
N PHE A 120 -6.40 -2.88 8.95
CA PHE A 120 -7.44 -1.88 9.22
C PHE A 120 -8.73 -2.60 9.60
N ASP A 121 -9.59 -1.94 10.38
CA ASP A 121 -10.88 -2.48 10.85
C ASP A 121 -10.79 -3.88 11.47
N ASN A 122 -9.72 -4.13 12.23
CA ASN A 122 -9.41 -5.41 12.88
C ASN A 122 -9.29 -6.60 11.91
N GLN A 123 -8.97 -6.35 10.65
CA GLN A 123 -8.72 -7.35 9.62
C GLN A 123 -7.34 -7.16 9.00
N ASP A 124 -6.70 -8.28 8.66
CA ASP A 124 -5.40 -8.31 7.99
C ASP A 124 -5.59 -8.59 6.49
N PHE A 125 -4.87 -7.83 5.67
CA PHE A 125 -4.91 -7.93 4.21
C PHE A 125 -3.49 -8.07 3.63
N SER A 126 -3.39 -8.74 2.49
CA SER A 126 -2.19 -8.77 1.65
C SER A 126 -2.42 -7.96 0.38
N ILE A 127 -1.34 -7.42 -0.18
CA ILE A 127 -1.35 -6.77 -1.49
C ILE A 127 -1.60 -7.85 -2.55
N TYR A 128 -2.63 -7.65 -3.38
CA TYR A 128 -3.02 -8.58 -4.43
C TYR A 128 -2.66 -8.11 -5.84
N SER A 129 -2.57 -6.78 -6.04
CA SER A 129 -2.26 -6.20 -7.36
C SER A 129 -1.07 -5.25 -7.31
N ASP A 130 -0.52 -4.98 -8.50
CA ASP A 130 0.47 -3.91 -8.68
C ASP A 130 -0.10 -2.52 -8.36
N PHE A 131 0.82 -1.59 -8.09
CA PHE A 131 0.53 -0.20 -7.80
C PHE A 131 0.23 0.58 -9.07
N ARG A 132 -0.98 1.15 -9.14
CA ARG A 132 -1.40 1.99 -10.27
C ARG A 132 -1.34 3.47 -9.89
N GLY A 133 -0.36 4.17 -10.47
CA GLY A 133 -0.19 5.62 -10.30
C GLY A 133 -1.33 6.40 -10.95
N HIS A 134 -1.83 7.43 -10.28
CA HIS A 134 -2.85 8.33 -10.79
C HIS A 134 -2.76 9.73 -10.17
N GLY A 135 -3.20 10.72 -10.93
CA GLY A 135 -3.28 12.13 -10.56
C GLY A 135 -3.60 12.97 -11.79
N LEU A 136 -3.84 14.27 -11.59
CA LEU A 136 -4.27 15.17 -12.67
C LEU A 136 -3.14 15.48 -13.67
N PHE A 137 -1.94 15.74 -13.14
CA PHE A 137 -0.77 16.14 -13.93
C PHE A 137 0.41 15.18 -13.74
N ASP A 138 0.58 14.65 -12.52
CA ASP A 138 1.62 13.70 -12.13
C ASP A 138 1.06 12.57 -11.27
N THR A 139 1.87 11.55 -10.97
CA THR A 139 1.48 10.48 -10.06
C THR A 139 1.47 10.98 -8.61
N LYS A 140 0.29 11.42 -8.15
CA LYS A 140 0.05 11.89 -6.78
C LYS A 140 -0.41 10.78 -5.84
N PHE A 141 -1.09 9.77 -6.38
CA PHE A 141 -1.67 8.68 -5.62
C PHE A 141 -1.37 7.33 -6.28
N TYR A 142 -1.33 6.28 -5.46
CA TYR A 142 -1.31 4.90 -5.95
C TYR A 142 -2.58 4.16 -5.54
N THR A 143 -3.18 3.43 -6.48
CA THR A 143 -4.28 2.50 -6.21
C THR A 143 -3.73 1.08 -6.19
N ILE A 144 -4.10 0.32 -5.17
CA ILE A 144 -3.85 -1.12 -5.08
C ILE A 144 -5.11 -1.88 -4.67
N MET A 145 -5.19 -3.15 -5.06
CA MET A 145 -6.19 -4.09 -4.59
C MET A 145 -5.58 -4.95 -3.49
N LEU A 146 -6.34 -5.12 -2.42
CA LEU A 146 -5.99 -5.90 -1.25
C LEU A 146 -6.90 -7.11 -1.16
N LYS A 147 -6.34 -8.25 -0.75
CA LYS A 147 -7.08 -9.47 -0.46
C LYS A 147 -7.02 -9.77 1.03
N LYS A 148 -8.16 -10.14 1.62
CA LYS A 148 -8.21 -10.53 3.03
C LYS A 148 -7.36 -11.79 3.26
N ILE A 149 -6.57 -11.78 4.32
CA ILE A 149 -5.84 -12.94 4.81
C ILE A 149 -6.75 -13.64 5.83
N THR A 150 -7.07 -14.91 5.55
CA THR A 150 -7.79 -15.79 6.48
C THR A 150 -6.84 -16.35 7.53
#